data_AF-A0A3D8VC32-F1
#
_entry.id   AF-A0A3D8VC32-F1
#
_cell.length_a   1.000
_cell.length_b   1.000
_cell.length_c   1.000
_cell.angle_alpha   90.00
_cell.angle_beta   90.00
_cell.angle_gamma   90.00
#
_symmetry.space_group_name_H-M   'P 1'
#
loop_
_entity.id
_entity.type
_entity.pdbx_description
1 polymer ?
#
loop_
_entity_poly.entity_id
_entity_poly.type
_entity_poly.pdbx_seq_one_letter_code
_entity_poly.pdbx_strand_id
1 'polypeptide(L)'
;MSPPALREYFGTLFAEWVLTCGCFDLRAESIARDNLDKISSRWPGDEKVYPAYFDPESKYPAHERFPRRFEIEFVERDGYVFQLLNDVFIGDRLTDNSNEADDYRFHDVFHLAYIAYLGWSPVVRGLLKRKRKSVKKVDENEDGARAMIIEEGIATWIFNHAKRLKLYDGVKAGKLDYGVLKQIQSMVEGYEVDRCKLWQWELAILKGFEVFRLLRHHRGGIVTVDMERHELSFRTANSAVPQ
;
A
#
# COMPACT_ATOMS: atom_id res chain seq x y z
N MET A 1 -5.92 -11.53 45.70
CA MET A 1 -4.55 -11.45 46.25
C MET A 1 -4.32 -10.04 46.75
N SER A 2 -3.58 -9.86 47.85
CA SER A 2 -3.13 -8.54 48.28
C SER A 2 -2.12 -7.94 47.28
N PRO A 3 -1.94 -6.61 47.19
CA PRO A 3 -0.95 -6.00 46.28
C PRO A 3 0.50 -6.54 46.40
N PRO A 4 1.03 -6.87 47.59
CA PRO A 4 2.34 -7.51 47.72
C PRO A 4 2.41 -8.90 47.07
N ALA A 5 1.42 -9.75 47.33
CA ALA A 5 1.31 -11.08 46.74
C ALA A 5 1.18 -11.04 45.20
N LEU A 6 0.50 -10.03 44.65
CA LEU A 6 0.46 -9.81 43.18
C LEU A 6 1.84 -9.48 42.62
N ARG A 7 2.61 -8.64 43.31
CA ARG A 7 3.94 -8.22 42.87
C ARG A 7 4.92 -9.40 42.83
N GLU A 8 4.87 -10.26 43.85
CA GLU A 8 5.66 -11.48 43.91
C GLU A 8 5.28 -12.44 42.78
N TYR A 9 3.97 -12.69 42.59
CA TYR A 9 3.46 -13.56 41.53
C TYR A 9 3.92 -13.11 40.13
N PHE A 10 3.77 -11.82 39.78
CA PHE A 10 4.24 -11.30 38.49
C PHE A 10 5.76 -11.32 38.35
N GLY A 11 6.49 -11.14 39.46
CA GLY A 11 7.95 -11.29 39.48
C GLY A 11 8.38 -12.71 39.11
N THR A 12 7.72 -13.73 39.66
CA THR A 12 7.96 -15.14 39.32
C THR A 12 7.69 -15.41 37.84
N LEU A 13 6.53 -15.00 37.32
CA LEU A 13 6.20 -15.19 35.89
C LEU A 13 7.22 -14.53 34.96
N PHE A 14 7.67 -13.32 35.29
CA PHE A 14 8.69 -12.63 34.50
C PHE A 14 10.04 -13.37 34.56
N ALA A 15 10.44 -13.85 35.73
CA ALA A 15 11.67 -14.63 35.88
C ALA A 15 11.61 -15.95 35.08
N GLU A 16 10.49 -16.68 35.14
CA GLU A 16 10.28 -17.90 34.36
C GLU A 16 10.35 -17.63 32.85
N TRP A 17 9.76 -16.53 32.38
CA TRP A 17 9.85 -16.12 30.98
C TRP A 17 11.30 -15.82 30.56
N VAL A 18 12.05 -15.05 31.36
CA VAL A 18 13.46 -14.73 31.07
C VAL A 18 14.32 -16.00 31.07
N LEU A 19 14.12 -16.90 32.03
CA LEU A 19 14.83 -18.18 32.10
C LEU A 19 14.50 -19.05 30.87
N THR A 20 13.23 -19.11 30.48
CA THR A 20 12.80 -19.83 29.26
C THR A 20 13.50 -19.27 28.02
N CYS A 21 13.55 -17.94 27.85
CA CYS A 21 14.31 -17.34 26.75
C CYS A 21 15.78 -17.77 26.78
N GLY A 22 16.41 -17.76 27.96
CA GLY A 22 17.79 -18.20 28.13
C GLY A 22 18.02 -19.67 27.76
N CYS A 23 17.08 -20.57 28.06
CA CYS A 23 17.16 -21.98 27.68
C CYS A 23 17.17 -22.23 26.16
N PHE A 24 16.72 -21.25 25.37
CA PHE A 24 16.70 -21.31 23.90
C PHE A 24 17.73 -20.35 23.25
N ASP A 25 18.70 -19.86 24.02
CA ASP A 25 19.70 -18.87 23.58
C ASP A 25 19.08 -17.56 23.03
N LEU A 26 17.90 -17.20 23.53
CA LEU A 26 17.19 -15.98 23.17
C LEU A 26 17.41 -14.89 24.23
N ARG A 27 17.64 -13.65 23.76
CA ARG A 27 17.65 -12.47 24.62
C ARG A 27 16.22 -12.00 24.87
N ALA A 28 15.75 -12.06 26.11
CA ALA A 28 14.41 -11.60 26.49
C ALA A 28 14.14 -10.14 26.05
N GLU A 29 15.14 -9.25 26.16
CA GLU A 29 15.05 -7.87 25.67
C GLU A 29 14.76 -7.79 24.16
N SER A 30 15.43 -8.60 23.35
CA SER A 30 15.21 -8.65 21.90
C SER A 30 13.79 -9.10 21.58
N ILE A 31 13.32 -10.16 22.25
CA ILE A 31 11.94 -10.66 22.07
C ILE A 31 10.90 -9.58 22.43
N ALA A 32 11.13 -8.84 23.52
CA ALA A 32 10.24 -7.75 23.91
C ALA A 32 10.23 -6.62 22.86
N ARG A 33 11.41 -6.19 22.38
CA ARG A 33 11.53 -5.15 21.35
C ARG A 33 10.88 -5.56 20.04
N ASP A 34 11.16 -6.77 19.56
CA ASP A 34 10.58 -7.30 18.32
C ASP A 34 9.04 -7.43 18.42
N ASN A 35 8.52 -7.77 19.61
CA ASN A 35 7.09 -7.77 19.86
C ASN A 35 6.50 -6.36 19.77
N LEU A 36 7.11 -5.36 20.40
CA LEU A 36 6.66 -3.97 20.32
C LEU A 36 6.66 -3.45 18.87
N ASP A 37 7.69 -3.77 18.09
CA ASP A 37 7.78 -3.41 16.68
C ASP A 37 6.70 -4.11 15.84
N LYS A 38 6.44 -5.40 16.10
CA LYS A 38 5.38 -6.16 15.46
C LYS A 38 4.00 -5.58 15.76
N ILE A 39 3.72 -5.28 17.03
CA ILE A 39 2.43 -4.76 17.47
C ILE A 39 2.20 -3.36 16.91
N SER A 40 3.17 -2.45 17.04
CA SER A 40 3.07 -1.08 16.50
C SER A 40 2.98 -1.07 14.96
N SER A 41 3.61 -2.03 14.28
CA SER A 41 3.48 -2.19 12.83
C SER A 41 2.06 -2.57 12.40
N ARG A 42 1.32 -3.30 13.22
CA ARG A 42 -0.07 -3.70 12.91
C ARG A 42 -1.11 -2.71 13.44
N TRP A 43 -0.86 -2.14 14.62
CA TRP A 43 -1.73 -1.23 15.34
C TRP A 43 -0.91 -0.03 15.85
N PRO A 44 -0.84 1.08 15.10
CA PRO A 44 0.04 2.21 15.39
C PRO A 44 -0.36 3.06 16.61
N GLY A 45 -1.49 2.76 17.26
CA GLY A 45 -2.08 3.65 18.26
C GLY A 45 -2.59 4.95 17.62
N ASP A 46 -2.60 6.03 18.40
CA ASP A 46 -3.10 7.34 17.96
C ASP A 46 -2.08 8.10 17.09
N GLU A 47 -0.78 7.88 17.34
CA GLU A 47 0.31 8.53 16.62
C GLU A 47 0.79 7.67 15.43
N LYS A 48 0.27 7.97 14.24
CA LYS A 48 0.73 7.35 13.00
C LYS A 48 1.98 8.05 12.49
N VAL A 49 3.09 7.31 12.39
CA VAL A 49 4.36 7.80 11.85
C VAL A 49 4.65 7.09 10.53
N TYR A 50 4.69 7.87 9.44
CA TYR A 50 5.07 7.41 8.12
C TYR A 50 6.59 7.51 7.92
N PRO A 51 7.22 6.62 7.12
CA PRO A 51 8.61 6.77 6.75
C PRO A 51 8.81 8.01 5.87
N ALA A 52 10.03 8.55 5.86
CA ALA A 52 10.40 9.59 4.90
C ALA A 52 10.19 9.09 3.45
N TYR A 53 9.81 10.00 2.55
CA TYR A 53 9.62 9.71 1.14
C TYR A 53 10.86 9.03 0.53
N PHE A 54 10.61 8.10 -0.39
CA PHE A 54 11.66 7.38 -1.10
C PHE A 54 12.38 8.21 -2.17
N ASP A 55 11.89 9.42 -2.44
CA ASP A 55 12.43 10.38 -3.40
C ASP A 55 12.59 11.80 -2.80
N PRO A 56 13.36 11.97 -1.70
CA PRO A 56 13.50 13.26 -1.07
C PRO A 56 14.19 14.27 -1.98
N GLU A 57 13.80 15.54 -1.86
CA GLU A 57 14.34 16.65 -2.65
C GLU A 57 15.86 16.81 -2.53
N SER A 58 16.41 16.50 -1.35
CA SER A 58 17.85 16.55 -1.09
C SER A 58 18.66 15.54 -1.91
N LYS A 59 18.01 14.54 -2.53
CA LYS A 59 18.67 13.45 -3.25
C LYS A 59 18.26 13.35 -4.72
N TYR A 60 17.02 13.70 -5.06
CA TYR A 60 16.47 13.49 -6.40
C TYR A 60 15.93 14.78 -7.04
N PRO A 61 16.19 15.00 -8.34
CA PRO A 61 15.67 16.15 -9.05
C PRO A 61 14.15 16.05 -9.26
N ALA A 62 13.49 17.18 -9.49
CA ALA A 62 12.02 17.25 -9.60
C ALA A 62 11.38 16.30 -10.63
N HIS A 63 12.08 15.95 -11.72
CA HIS A 63 11.57 15.02 -12.74
C HIS A 63 11.68 13.53 -12.36
N GLU A 64 12.38 13.20 -11.27
CA GLU A 64 12.48 11.84 -10.72
C GLU A 64 11.66 11.66 -9.43
N ARG A 65 11.06 12.73 -8.93
CA ARG A 65 10.17 12.71 -7.77
C ARG A 65 8.72 12.55 -8.20
N PHE A 66 7.91 11.86 -7.42
CA PHE A 66 6.46 11.97 -7.58
C PHE A 66 5.99 13.38 -7.22
N PRO A 67 5.03 13.96 -7.96
CA PRO A 67 4.26 15.09 -7.45
C PRO A 67 3.60 14.68 -6.13
N ARG A 68 3.68 15.52 -5.10
CA ARG A 68 3.10 15.21 -3.79
C ARG A 68 1.57 15.16 -3.81
N ARG A 69 0.96 15.81 -4.81
CA ARG A 69 -0.46 15.72 -5.10
C ARG A 69 -0.68 15.75 -6.62
N PHE A 70 -1.54 14.87 -7.12
CA PHE A 70 -1.94 14.83 -8.54
C PHE A 70 -3.27 14.10 -8.71
N GLU A 71 -3.89 14.27 -9.88
CA GLU A 71 -5.18 13.68 -10.23
C GLU A 71 -5.03 12.82 -11.50
N ILE A 72 -5.65 11.64 -11.47
CA ILE A 72 -5.78 10.75 -12.63
C ILE A 72 -7.25 10.59 -12.96
N GLU A 73 -7.64 10.93 -14.18
CA GLU A 73 -8.97 10.69 -14.70
C GLU A 73 -9.03 9.30 -15.33
N PHE A 74 -10.01 8.50 -14.92
CA PHE A 74 -10.35 7.22 -15.50
C PHE A 74 -11.57 7.39 -16.40
N VAL A 75 -11.41 7.07 -17.69
CA VAL A 75 -12.47 7.15 -18.70
C VAL A 75 -12.68 5.77 -19.31
N GLU A 76 -13.87 5.21 -19.15
CA GLU A 76 -14.23 3.98 -19.85
C GLU A 76 -14.82 4.29 -21.24
N ARG A 77 -14.30 3.61 -22.26
CA ARG A 77 -14.80 3.70 -23.63
C ARG A 77 -14.59 2.37 -24.36
N ASP A 78 -15.63 1.90 -25.05
CA ASP A 78 -15.59 0.68 -25.87
C ASP A 78 -15.12 -0.58 -25.10
N GLY A 79 -15.44 -0.64 -23.81
CA GLY A 79 -15.02 -1.74 -22.91
C GLY A 79 -13.58 -1.64 -22.39
N TYR A 80 -12.85 -0.59 -22.75
CA TYR A 80 -11.49 -0.29 -22.26
C TYR A 80 -11.51 0.87 -21.27
N VAL A 81 -10.55 0.90 -20.36
CA VAL A 81 -10.30 2.06 -19.50
C VAL A 81 -9.04 2.79 -19.93
N PHE A 82 -9.15 4.10 -20.04
CA PHE A 82 -8.05 5.01 -20.33
C PHE A 82 -7.79 5.88 -19.12
N GLN A 83 -6.54 6.27 -18.94
CA GLN A 83 -6.13 7.18 -17.88
C GLN A 83 -5.59 8.48 -18.45
N LEU A 84 -5.96 9.60 -17.84
CA LEU A 84 -5.46 10.91 -18.20
C LEU A 84 -4.82 11.59 -16.98
N LEU A 85 -3.66 12.21 -17.20
CA LEU A 85 -3.02 13.11 -16.26
C LEU A 85 -2.93 14.49 -16.92
N ASN A 86 -3.62 15.49 -16.37
CA ASN A 86 -3.73 16.82 -16.95
C ASN A 86 -4.18 16.79 -18.43
N ASP A 87 -5.29 16.09 -18.72
CA ASP A 87 -5.87 15.91 -20.05
C ASP A 87 -4.99 15.16 -21.07
N VAL A 88 -3.87 14.58 -20.64
CA VAL A 88 -2.97 13.77 -21.49
C VAL A 88 -3.12 12.30 -21.16
N PHE A 89 -3.41 11.48 -22.17
CA PHE A 89 -3.43 10.02 -22.02
C PHE A 89 -2.09 9.49 -21.52
N ILE A 90 -2.13 8.65 -20.49
CA ILE A 90 -0.98 7.96 -19.95
C ILE A 90 -1.15 6.44 -20.08
N GLY A 91 -0.07 5.76 -20.47
CA GLY A 91 -0.04 4.31 -20.58
C GLY A 91 -0.85 3.75 -21.74
N ASP A 92 -1.03 2.44 -21.68
CA ASP A 92 -1.87 1.70 -22.63
C ASP A 92 -3.31 1.61 -22.12
N ARG A 93 -4.24 1.29 -23.01
CA ARG A 93 -5.63 1.01 -22.64
C ARG A 93 -5.70 -0.22 -21.73
N LEU A 94 -6.51 -0.15 -20.69
CA LEU A 94 -6.67 -1.22 -19.71
C LEU A 94 -7.87 -2.11 -20.04
N THR A 95 -7.71 -3.41 -19.79
CA THR A 95 -8.73 -4.44 -19.93
C THR A 95 -8.82 -5.26 -18.64
N ASP A 96 -9.84 -6.12 -18.55
CA ASP A 96 -9.95 -7.04 -17.42
C ASP A 96 -8.86 -8.14 -17.47
N ASN A 97 -8.22 -8.33 -18.62
CA ASN A 97 -7.17 -9.35 -18.85
C ASN A 97 -7.55 -10.75 -18.35
N SER A 98 -8.82 -11.12 -18.48
CA SER A 98 -9.42 -12.34 -17.94
C SER A 98 -10.43 -12.93 -18.94
N ASN A 99 -10.78 -14.21 -18.76
CA ASN A 99 -11.81 -14.88 -19.57
C ASN A 99 -13.23 -14.43 -19.22
N GLU A 100 -13.43 -13.92 -18.00
CA GLU A 100 -14.73 -13.46 -17.48
C GLU A 100 -14.59 -12.03 -16.98
N ALA A 101 -15.41 -11.12 -17.49
CA ALA A 101 -15.38 -9.72 -17.11
C ALA A 101 -15.56 -9.55 -15.59
N ASP A 102 -14.59 -8.89 -14.96
CA ASP A 102 -14.56 -8.66 -13.51
C ASP A 102 -14.13 -7.23 -13.13
N ASP A 103 -14.11 -6.33 -14.11
CA ASP A 103 -13.76 -4.91 -13.96
C ASP A 103 -12.30 -4.67 -13.52
N TYR A 104 -11.41 -5.66 -13.65
CA TYR A 104 -9.98 -5.48 -13.39
C TYR A 104 -9.34 -4.39 -14.27
N ARG A 105 -10.00 -3.93 -15.34
CA ARG A 105 -9.60 -2.74 -16.11
C ARG A 105 -9.44 -1.44 -15.28
N PHE A 106 -9.99 -1.37 -14.06
CA PHE A 106 -9.81 -0.23 -13.13
C PHE A 106 -8.70 -0.45 -12.09
N HIS A 107 -7.91 -1.53 -12.19
CA HIS A 107 -6.97 -1.95 -11.13
C HIS A 107 -5.85 -0.95 -10.82
N ASP A 108 -5.48 -0.08 -11.77
CA ASP A 108 -4.41 0.90 -11.53
C ASP A 108 -4.67 1.85 -10.36
N VAL A 109 -5.93 1.96 -9.91
CA VAL A 109 -6.26 2.63 -8.66
C VAL A 109 -5.52 2.05 -7.45
N PHE A 110 -5.14 0.77 -7.48
CA PHE A 110 -4.31 0.14 -6.44
C PHE A 110 -2.89 0.69 -6.44
N HIS A 111 -2.28 0.91 -7.60
CA HIS A 111 -0.97 1.56 -7.71
C HIS A 111 -1.02 2.99 -7.20
N LEU A 112 -2.09 3.73 -7.52
CA LEU A 112 -2.33 5.07 -6.98
C LEU A 112 -2.49 5.07 -5.45
N ALA A 113 -3.17 4.06 -4.89
CA ALA A 113 -3.26 3.87 -3.45
C ALA A 113 -1.90 3.60 -2.81
N TYR A 114 -1.03 2.80 -3.44
CA TYR A 114 0.32 2.55 -2.96
C TYR A 114 1.16 3.83 -2.94
N ILE A 115 1.00 4.72 -3.93
CA ILE A 115 1.65 6.05 -3.89
C ILE A 115 1.14 6.88 -2.72
N ALA A 116 -0.18 7.00 -2.55
CA ALA A 116 -0.78 7.83 -1.49
C ALA A 116 -0.32 7.39 -0.08
N TYR A 117 -0.40 6.09 0.21
CA TYR A 117 -0.21 5.57 1.56
C TYR A 117 1.20 5.04 1.84
N LEU A 118 1.97 4.65 0.82
CA LEU A 118 3.30 4.07 0.97
C LEU A 118 4.39 4.94 0.35
N GLY A 119 4.05 5.86 -0.56
CA GLY A 119 5.01 6.62 -1.34
C GLY A 119 5.74 5.79 -2.40
N TRP A 120 5.20 4.61 -2.74
CA TRP A 120 5.86 3.61 -3.57
C TRP A 120 4.96 3.14 -4.71
N SER A 121 5.50 3.15 -5.93
CA SER A 121 4.95 2.47 -7.10
C SER A 121 5.97 2.49 -8.25
N PRO A 122 6.84 1.48 -8.39
CA PRO A 122 7.69 1.34 -9.58
C PRO A 122 6.89 1.31 -10.89
N VAL A 123 5.67 0.76 -10.90
CA VAL A 123 4.76 0.76 -12.06
C VAL A 123 4.46 2.18 -12.51
N VAL A 124 3.95 3.03 -11.60
CA VAL A 124 3.58 4.40 -11.95
C VAL A 124 4.81 5.29 -12.18
N ARG A 125 5.97 5.00 -11.54
CA ARG A 125 7.24 5.64 -11.93
C ARG A 125 7.59 5.36 -13.39
N GLY A 126 7.46 4.10 -13.83
CA GLY A 126 7.67 3.71 -15.22
C GLY A 126 6.68 4.39 -16.18
N LEU A 127 5.41 4.42 -15.80
CA LEU A 127 4.31 5.04 -16.54
C LEU A 127 4.55 6.54 -16.76
N LEU A 128 4.81 7.28 -15.68
CA LEU A 128 5.00 8.74 -15.69
C LEU A 128 6.40 9.18 -16.10
N LYS A 129 7.28 8.24 -16.50
CA LYS A 129 8.70 8.50 -16.83
C LYS A 129 9.48 9.17 -15.69
N ARG A 130 9.20 8.79 -14.45
CA ARG A 130 9.80 9.32 -13.19
C ARG A 130 10.68 8.31 -12.45
N LYS A 131 11.28 7.34 -13.16
CA LYS A 131 12.30 6.46 -12.56
C LYS A 131 13.49 7.30 -12.08
N ARG A 132 14.10 6.92 -10.96
CA ARG A 132 15.19 7.62 -10.29
C ARG A 132 16.55 7.30 -10.90
N LYS A 133 16.72 7.66 -12.18
CA LYS A 133 17.88 7.34 -13.02
C LYS A 133 19.19 7.97 -12.57
N SER A 134 19.13 9.08 -11.84
CA SER A 134 20.31 9.72 -11.23
C SER A 134 21.09 8.78 -10.31
N VAL A 135 20.43 7.77 -9.71
CA VAL A 135 21.07 6.74 -8.88
C VAL A 135 20.86 5.37 -9.52
N LYS A 136 21.82 4.93 -10.32
CA LYS A 136 21.76 3.68 -11.10
C LYS A 136 21.26 2.47 -10.30
N LYS A 137 21.76 2.27 -9.07
CA LYS A 137 21.33 1.14 -8.22
C LYS A 137 19.84 1.19 -7.88
N VAL A 138 19.27 2.38 -7.69
CA VAL A 138 17.83 2.55 -7.39
C VAL A 138 17.00 2.36 -8.67
N ASP A 139 17.44 2.93 -9.79
CA ASP A 139 16.78 2.74 -11.10
C ASP A 139 16.68 1.26 -11.51
N GLU A 140 17.72 0.48 -11.20
CA GLU A 140 17.80 -0.95 -11.52
C GLU A 140 17.02 -1.84 -10.54
N ASN A 141 17.09 -1.56 -9.23
CA ASN A 141 16.59 -2.49 -8.21
C ASN A 141 15.24 -2.08 -7.60
N GLU A 142 14.99 -0.78 -7.40
CA GLU A 142 13.76 -0.28 -6.78
C GLU A 142 12.73 0.17 -7.82
N ASP A 143 13.18 0.73 -8.93
CA ASP A 143 12.32 1.17 -10.04
C ASP A 143 12.35 0.18 -11.23
N GLY A 144 13.15 -0.87 -11.15
CA GLY A 144 13.39 -1.81 -12.24
C GLY A 144 12.27 -2.83 -12.44
N ALA A 145 12.42 -3.66 -13.49
CA ALA A 145 11.40 -4.60 -13.91
C ALA A 145 10.96 -5.57 -12.79
N ARG A 146 11.88 -6.05 -11.95
CA ARG A 146 11.54 -6.97 -10.86
C ARG A 146 10.63 -6.32 -9.82
N ALA A 147 10.89 -5.06 -9.46
CA ALA A 147 10.06 -4.31 -8.51
C ALA A 147 8.66 -4.05 -9.10
N MET A 148 8.58 -3.68 -10.40
CA MET A 148 7.32 -3.52 -11.12
C MET A 148 6.50 -4.83 -11.13
N ILE A 149 7.13 -5.96 -11.46
CA ILE A 149 6.47 -7.28 -11.48
C ILE A 149 5.94 -7.66 -10.09
N ILE A 150 6.69 -7.36 -9.02
CA ILE A 150 6.23 -7.60 -7.65
C ILE A 150 5.01 -6.74 -7.32
N GLU A 151 5.03 -5.45 -7.67
CA GLU A 151 3.88 -4.55 -7.47
C GLU A 151 2.63 -5.03 -8.20
N GLU A 152 2.76 -5.35 -9.50
CA GLU A 152 1.70 -5.93 -10.33
C GLU A 152 1.16 -7.25 -9.76
N GLY A 153 2.08 -8.10 -9.29
CA GLY A 153 1.76 -9.36 -8.62
C GLY A 153 0.94 -9.15 -7.35
N ILE A 154 1.29 -8.13 -6.54
CA ILE A 154 0.52 -7.77 -5.33
C ILE A 154 -0.87 -7.27 -5.71
N ALA A 155 -0.99 -6.36 -6.68
CA ALA A 155 -2.27 -5.82 -7.15
C ALA A 155 -3.20 -6.93 -7.67
N THR A 156 -2.66 -7.83 -8.50
CA THR A 156 -3.41 -8.97 -9.06
C THR A 156 -3.83 -9.96 -7.96
N TRP A 157 -2.91 -10.30 -7.06
CA TRP A 157 -3.17 -11.24 -5.99
C TRP A 157 -4.20 -10.72 -4.99
N ILE A 158 -4.08 -9.46 -4.55
CA ILE A 158 -5.01 -8.87 -3.59
C ILE A 158 -6.40 -8.69 -4.19
N PHE A 159 -6.50 -8.36 -5.48
CA PHE A 159 -7.76 -8.32 -6.21
C PHE A 159 -8.47 -9.67 -6.21
N ASN A 160 -7.77 -10.74 -6.61
CA ASN A 160 -8.32 -12.09 -6.58
C ASN A 160 -8.73 -12.55 -5.19
N HIS A 161 -7.94 -12.19 -4.16
CA HIS A 161 -8.30 -12.43 -2.78
C HIS A 161 -9.60 -11.70 -2.39
N ALA A 162 -9.71 -10.41 -2.74
CA ALA A 162 -10.83 -9.56 -2.38
C ALA A 162 -12.15 -9.92 -3.08
N LYS A 163 -12.13 -10.50 -4.30
CA LYS A 163 -13.34 -10.96 -5.01
C LYS A 163 -14.20 -11.90 -4.15
N ARG A 164 -13.56 -12.78 -3.36
CA ARG A 164 -14.24 -13.72 -2.45
C ARG A 164 -14.78 -13.06 -1.18
N LEU A 165 -14.42 -11.80 -0.93
CA LEU A 165 -14.71 -11.04 0.29
C LEU A 165 -15.45 -9.73 -0.03
N LYS A 166 -16.29 -9.74 -1.08
CA LYS A 166 -17.07 -8.57 -1.52
C LYS A 166 -16.22 -7.31 -1.74
N LEU A 167 -15.01 -7.48 -2.29
CA LEU A 167 -14.06 -6.39 -2.51
C LEU A 167 -13.76 -5.58 -1.23
N TYR A 168 -13.72 -6.26 -0.08
CA TYR A 168 -13.56 -5.67 1.25
C TYR A 168 -14.58 -4.59 1.63
N ASP A 169 -15.77 -4.64 1.04
CA ASP A 169 -16.85 -3.74 1.44
C ASP A 169 -17.19 -3.91 2.94
N GLY A 170 -17.28 -2.78 3.65
CA GLY A 170 -17.52 -2.74 5.10
C GLY A 170 -16.35 -3.17 6.00
N VAL A 171 -15.19 -3.58 5.45
CA VAL A 171 -14.02 -3.96 6.26
C VAL A 171 -13.33 -2.70 6.80
N LYS A 172 -13.21 -2.61 8.12
CA LYS A 172 -12.59 -1.46 8.80
C LYS A 172 -11.08 -1.67 8.99
N ALA A 173 -10.33 -0.58 9.13
CA ALA A 173 -8.94 -0.63 9.55
C ALA A 173 -8.79 -1.41 10.88
N GLY A 174 -7.71 -2.17 11.00
CA GLY A 174 -7.48 -3.14 12.08
C GLY A 174 -8.18 -4.49 11.90
N LYS A 175 -8.98 -4.69 10.85
CA LYS A 175 -9.74 -5.93 10.60
C LYS A 175 -9.33 -6.68 9.34
N LEU A 176 -8.46 -6.13 8.50
CA LEU A 176 -7.88 -6.91 7.40
C LEU A 176 -7.04 -8.05 7.98
N ASP A 177 -7.14 -9.22 7.34
CA ASP A 177 -6.48 -10.42 7.82
C ASP A 177 -4.96 -10.23 7.97
N TYR A 178 -4.42 -10.72 9.08
CA TYR A 178 -3.00 -10.56 9.40
C TYR A 178 -2.12 -11.38 8.46
N GLY A 179 -2.57 -12.57 8.03
CA GLY A 179 -1.89 -13.41 7.07
C GLY A 179 -1.74 -12.73 5.72
N VAL A 180 -2.78 -12.02 5.25
CA VAL A 180 -2.72 -11.22 4.02
C VAL A 180 -1.63 -10.16 4.09
N LEU A 181 -1.57 -9.39 5.17
CA LEU A 181 -0.56 -8.35 5.36
C LEU A 181 0.86 -8.92 5.47
N LYS A 182 1.02 -10.06 6.15
CA LYS A 182 2.31 -10.75 6.25
C LYS A 182 2.79 -11.31 4.92
N GLN A 183 1.88 -11.83 4.09
CA GLN A 183 2.19 -12.29 2.74
C GLN A 183 2.74 -11.14 1.89
N ILE A 184 2.06 -10.00 1.88
CA ILE A 184 2.52 -8.81 1.14
C ILE A 184 3.89 -8.35 1.64
N GLN A 185 4.08 -8.28 2.96
CA GLN A 185 5.38 -7.92 3.54
C GLN A 185 6.50 -8.85 3.05
N SER A 186 6.25 -10.17 2.98
CA SER A 186 7.22 -11.13 2.45
C SER A 186 7.49 -10.95 0.95
N MET A 187 6.50 -10.53 0.16
CA MET A 187 6.68 -10.26 -1.28
C MET A 187 7.58 -9.04 -1.54
N VAL A 188 7.54 -8.04 -0.66
CA VAL A 188 8.31 -6.80 -0.78
C VAL A 188 9.61 -6.79 0.03
N GLU A 189 9.97 -7.90 0.65
CA GLU A 189 11.18 -8.03 1.45
C GLU A 189 12.43 -7.64 0.62
N GLY A 190 13.26 -6.75 1.19
CA GLY A 190 14.47 -6.26 0.55
C GLY A 190 14.28 -5.09 -0.42
N TYR A 191 13.04 -4.65 -0.70
CA TYR A 191 12.77 -3.39 -1.39
C TYR A 191 12.61 -2.24 -0.39
N GLU A 192 12.74 -1.01 -0.85
CA GLU A 192 12.60 0.17 0.01
C GLU A 192 11.24 0.25 0.73
N VAL A 193 10.18 -0.27 0.10
CA VAL A 193 8.81 -0.30 0.64
C VAL A 193 8.65 -1.28 1.80
N ASP A 194 9.59 -2.20 2.05
CA ASP A 194 9.60 -3.06 3.25
C ASP A 194 9.67 -2.25 4.56
N ARG A 195 10.19 -1.01 4.48
CA ARG A 195 10.15 -0.06 5.60
C ARG A 195 8.72 0.33 6.00
N CYS A 196 7.74 0.09 5.13
CA CYS A 196 6.35 0.40 5.41
C CYS A 196 5.74 -0.57 6.41
N LYS A 197 5.05 -0.02 7.41
CA LYS A 197 4.35 -0.79 8.43
C LYS A 197 3.08 -1.44 7.86
N LEU A 198 2.65 -2.54 8.49
CA LEU A 198 1.48 -3.33 8.04
C LEU A 198 0.20 -2.50 8.03
N TRP A 199 0.03 -1.57 8.97
CA TRP A 199 -1.12 -0.68 9.00
C TRP A 199 -1.19 0.26 7.78
N GLN A 200 -0.04 0.65 7.20
CA GLN A 200 -0.02 1.47 5.99
C GLN A 200 -0.48 0.66 4.77
N TRP A 201 0.01 -0.57 4.65
CA TRP A 201 -0.46 -1.53 3.64
C TRP A 201 -1.95 -1.80 3.76
N GLU A 202 -2.45 -2.00 4.98
CA GLU A 202 -3.89 -2.15 5.23
C GLU A 202 -4.68 -0.94 4.72
N LEU A 203 -4.23 0.28 5.03
CA LEU A 203 -4.89 1.50 4.54
C LEU A 203 -4.85 1.59 3.02
N ALA A 204 -3.69 1.34 2.40
CA ALA A 204 -3.54 1.38 0.95
C ALA A 204 -4.49 0.40 0.25
N ILE A 205 -4.60 -0.82 0.78
CA ILE A 205 -5.51 -1.85 0.26
C ILE A 205 -6.96 -1.41 0.45
N LEU A 206 -7.39 -1.14 1.68
CA LEU A 206 -8.81 -0.84 1.97
C LEU A 206 -9.29 0.40 1.21
N LYS A 207 -8.45 1.43 1.12
CA LYS A 207 -8.76 2.68 0.42
C LYS A 207 -8.67 2.56 -1.09
N GLY A 208 -7.73 1.76 -1.60
CA GLY A 208 -7.70 1.36 -3.01
C GLY A 208 -8.99 0.64 -3.41
N PHE A 209 -9.47 -0.32 -2.61
CA PHE A 209 -10.72 -1.02 -2.89
C PHE A 209 -11.96 -0.13 -2.73
N GLU A 210 -11.96 0.82 -1.79
CA GLU A 210 -13.03 1.81 -1.67
C GLU A 210 -13.17 2.62 -2.97
N VAL A 211 -12.08 3.17 -3.49
CA VAL A 211 -12.09 3.95 -4.74
C VAL A 211 -12.33 3.04 -5.95
N PHE A 212 -11.79 1.82 -5.98
CA PHE A 212 -12.09 0.85 -7.03
C PHE A 212 -13.60 0.58 -7.15
N ARG A 213 -14.30 0.40 -6.02
CA ARG A 213 -15.76 0.22 -6.03
C ARG A 213 -16.49 1.44 -6.58
N LEU A 214 -16.01 2.66 -6.29
CA LEU A 214 -16.57 3.90 -6.81
C LEU A 214 -16.33 4.04 -8.33
N LEU A 215 -15.11 3.79 -8.81
CA LEU A 215 -14.80 3.77 -10.24
C LEU A 215 -15.66 2.76 -11.00
N ARG A 216 -15.79 1.55 -10.45
CA ARG A 216 -16.63 0.49 -11.01
C ARG A 216 -18.12 0.88 -11.03
N HIS A 217 -18.61 1.56 -10.00
CA HIS A 217 -20.00 2.01 -9.93
C HIS A 217 -20.30 3.12 -10.93
N HIS A 218 -19.40 4.09 -11.06
CA HIS A 218 -19.56 5.26 -11.93
C HIS A 218 -19.00 5.08 -13.34
N ARG A 219 -18.37 3.92 -13.64
CA ARG A 219 -17.70 3.60 -14.91
C ARG A 219 -16.63 4.62 -15.31
N GLY A 220 -15.93 5.16 -14.32
CA GLY A 220 -14.94 6.22 -14.47
C GLY A 220 -15.01 7.25 -13.35
N GLY A 221 -14.23 8.32 -13.50
CA GLY A 221 -14.14 9.42 -12.54
C GLY A 221 -12.71 9.84 -12.29
N ILE A 222 -12.52 10.77 -11.36
CA ILE A 222 -11.22 11.39 -11.09
C ILE A 222 -10.74 10.96 -9.72
N VAL A 223 -9.55 10.39 -9.69
CA VAL A 223 -8.88 9.91 -8.48
C VAL A 223 -7.77 10.89 -8.13
N THR A 224 -7.82 11.44 -6.92
CA THR A 224 -6.77 12.32 -6.39
C THR A 224 -5.87 11.53 -5.45
N VAL A 225 -4.57 11.58 -5.74
CA VAL A 225 -3.51 11.07 -4.86
C VAL A 225 -2.95 12.24 -4.08
N ASP A 226 -2.96 12.15 -2.75
CA ASP A 226 -2.34 13.12 -1.84
C ASP A 226 -1.37 12.40 -0.90
N MET A 227 -0.08 12.57 -1.16
CA MET A 227 1.00 11.93 -0.40
C MET A 227 1.26 12.64 0.94
N GLU A 228 0.90 13.92 1.07
CA GLU A 228 1.13 14.69 2.29
C GLU A 228 0.07 14.35 3.35
N ARG A 229 -1.17 14.13 2.91
CA ARG A 229 -2.28 13.69 3.77
C ARG A 229 -2.40 12.18 3.89
N HIS A 230 -1.65 11.44 3.08
CA HIS A 230 -1.80 10.00 2.90
C HIS A 230 -3.26 9.63 2.59
N GLU A 231 -3.79 10.23 1.52
CA GLU A 231 -5.19 10.11 1.14
C GLU A 231 -5.34 9.75 -0.34
N LEU A 232 -6.34 8.93 -0.61
CA LEU A 232 -6.82 8.63 -1.96
C LEU A 232 -8.31 8.97 -1.98
N SER A 233 -8.70 9.94 -2.82
CA SER A 233 -10.08 10.40 -2.90
C SER A 233 -10.63 10.29 -4.32
N PHE A 234 -11.95 10.18 -4.41
CA PHE A 234 -12.68 10.04 -5.65
C PHE A 234 -13.66 11.19 -5.82
N ARG A 235 -13.80 11.67 -7.06
CA ARG A 235 -14.92 12.51 -7.48
C ARG A 235 -15.43 12.05 -8.83
N THR A 236 -16.73 12.19 -9.07
CA THR A 236 -17.28 12.00 -10.40
C THR A 236 -16.67 13.03 -11.35
N ALA A 237 -16.31 12.61 -12.57
CA ALA A 237 -16.05 13.57 -13.64
C ALA A 237 -17.35 14.35 -13.86
N ASN A 238 -17.30 15.69 -13.87
CA ASN A 238 -18.48 16.48 -14.20
C ASN A 238 -18.94 16.02 -15.57
N SER A 239 -20.22 15.64 -15.70
CA SER A 239 -20.84 15.26 -16.96
C SER A 239 -20.69 16.44 -17.92
N ALA A 240 -19.66 16.44 -18.76
CA ALA A 240 -19.72 17.18 -19.99
C ALA A 240 -20.88 16.56 -20.77
N VAL A 241 -21.97 17.32 -20.85
CA VAL A 241 -23.21 16.99 -21.55
C VAL A 241 -22.86 16.34 -22.90
N PRO A 242 -23.43 15.17 -23.24
CA PRO A 242 -23.23 14.61 -24.57
C PRO A 242 -23.87 15.54 -25.60
N GLN A 243 -23.10 15.97 -26.60
CA GLN A 243 -23.61 16.35 -27.91
C GLN A 243 -23.27 15.24 -28.89
#